data_AF-A0A813JC75-F1
#
_entry.id   AF-A0A813JC75-F1
#
_cell.length_a   1.000
_cell.length_b   1.000
_cell.length_c   1.000
_cell.angle_alpha   90.00
_cell.angle_beta   90.00
_cell.angle_gamma   90.00
#
_symmetry.space_group_name_H-M   'P 1'
#
loop_
_entity.id
_entity.type
_entity.pdbx_description
1 polymer ?
#
loop_
_entity_poly.entity_id
_entity_poly.type
_entity_poly.pdbx_seq_one_letter_code
_entity_poly.pdbx_strand_id
1 'polypeptide(L)'
;MPDVRVFPDKISFSAATTALGGRGAYLCWCCAQGGFGELALDSLGLMTQLHVMRDGVTYNAVLDAAFDKRRRSALFDEARGLGHFPMLLQRGDSFLELHDLSCGAAVLAVRWWLEEVIPRL
;
A
#
# COMPACT_ATOMS: atom_id res chain seq x y z
N MET A 1 -26.05 6.20 3.54
CA MET A 1 -26.92 5.29 4.32
C MET A 1 -26.43 5.31 5.77
N PRO A 2 -27.15 5.88 6.74
CA PRO A 2 -26.81 5.73 8.16
C PRO A 2 -27.71 4.68 8.85
N ASP A 3 -27.29 4.25 10.05
CA ASP A 3 -28.07 3.51 11.08
C ASP A 3 -28.06 1.98 11.12
N VAL A 4 -26.93 1.35 10.76
CA VAL A 4 -26.56 0.07 11.40
C VAL A 4 -25.19 0.27 12.04
N ARG A 5 -25.04 -0.09 13.33
CA ARG A 5 -23.73 -0.15 14.02
C ARG A 5 -22.88 -1.28 13.42
N VAL A 6 -22.43 -1.07 12.18
CA VAL A 6 -21.48 -1.95 11.52
C VAL A 6 -20.10 -1.52 12.00
N PHE A 7 -19.45 -2.37 12.79
CA PHE A 7 -18.04 -2.18 13.09
C PHE A 7 -17.26 -2.40 11.78
N PRO A 8 -16.46 -1.43 11.33
CA PRO A 8 -15.72 -1.58 10.09
C PRO A 8 -14.72 -2.73 10.23
N ASP A 9 -14.82 -3.69 9.33
CA ASP A 9 -13.93 -4.83 9.22
C ASP A 9 -12.86 -4.60 8.14
N LYS A 10 -11.98 -5.57 7.93
CA LYS A 10 -10.94 -5.52 6.89
C LYS A 10 -11.49 -5.14 5.51
N ILE A 11 -12.66 -5.66 5.14
CA ILE A 11 -13.28 -5.38 3.84
C ILE A 11 -13.77 -3.94 3.79
N SER A 12 -14.32 -3.43 4.88
CA SER A 12 -14.77 -2.03 5.00
C SER A 12 -13.60 -1.04 4.83
N PHE A 13 -12.46 -1.32 5.46
CA PHE A 13 -11.25 -0.49 5.32
C PHE A 13 -10.62 -0.61 3.94
N SER A 14 -10.48 -1.83 3.41
CA SER A 14 -9.95 -2.05 2.07
C SER A 14 -10.82 -1.34 1.04
N ALA A 15 -12.15 -1.50 1.11
CA ALA A 15 -13.08 -0.81 0.23
C ALA A 15 -13.00 0.72 0.37
N ALA A 16 -12.85 1.25 1.59
CA ALA A 16 -12.66 2.69 1.79
C ALA A 16 -11.34 3.17 1.14
N THR A 17 -10.23 2.48 1.34
CA THR A 17 -8.94 2.82 0.72
C THR A 17 -8.97 2.68 -0.81
N THR A 18 -9.63 1.66 -1.36
CA THR A 18 -9.82 1.48 -2.81
C THR A 18 -10.77 2.53 -3.39
N ALA A 19 -11.80 2.94 -2.65
CA ALA A 19 -12.68 4.04 -3.06
C ALA A 19 -11.94 5.39 -3.09
N LEU A 20 -10.98 5.60 -2.18
CA LEU A 20 -10.07 6.75 -2.20
C LEU A 20 -9.01 6.65 -3.30
N GLY A 21 -8.61 5.43 -3.68
CA GLY A 21 -7.63 5.13 -4.73
C GLY A 21 -8.18 5.12 -6.15
N GLY A 22 -9.50 5.27 -6.33
CA GLY A 22 -10.13 5.24 -7.66
C GLY A 22 -10.12 3.83 -8.27
N ARG A 23 -11.23 3.45 -8.88
CA ARG A 23 -11.39 2.15 -9.55
C ARG A 23 -10.30 1.96 -10.62
N GLY A 24 -9.41 0.99 -10.40
CA GLY A 24 -8.61 0.32 -11.42
C GLY A 24 -7.53 1.15 -12.09
N ALA A 25 -6.26 0.85 -11.80
CA ALA A 25 -5.08 0.79 -12.68
C ALA A 25 -4.81 1.87 -13.77
N TYR A 26 -5.58 2.95 -13.90
CA TYR A 26 -5.45 3.94 -14.98
C TYR A 26 -5.37 5.39 -14.49
N LEU A 27 -5.28 5.64 -13.18
CA LEU A 27 -5.25 7.01 -12.63
C LEU A 27 -4.09 7.22 -11.65
N CYS A 28 -2.86 6.91 -12.09
CA CYS A 28 -1.63 7.31 -11.40
C CYS A 28 -1.47 8.85 -11.25
N TRP A 29 -2.32 9.66 -11.90
CA TRP A 29 -2.24 11.12 -11.85
C TRP A 29 -3.33 11.80 -10.98
N CYS A 30 -4.53 11.25 -10.86
CA CYS A 30 -5.63 11.96 -10.17
C CYS A 30 -5.59 11.86 -8.64
N CYS A 31 -5.09 10.74 -8.08
CA CYS A 31 -4.97 10.61 -6.62
C CYS A 31 -3.93 11.61 -6.05
N ALA A 32 -2.90 11.97 -6.83
CA ALA A 32 -1.88 12.96 -6.49
C ALA A 32 -2.44 14.33 -6.06
N GLN A 33 -3.61 14.71 -6.58
CA GLN A 33 -4.20 16.04 -6.37
C GLN A 33 -5.31 16.09 -5.32
N GLY A 34 -5.75 14.94 -4.78
CA GLY A 34 -6.95 14.87 -3.92
C GLY A 34 -6.74 15.02 -2.41
N GLY A 35 -5.50 15.10 -1.92
CA GLY A 35 -5.22 15.18 -0.46
C GLY A 35 -5.64 13.94 0.34
N PHE A 36 -6.02 12.84 -0.33
CA PHE A 36 -6.53 11.62 0.31
C PHE A 36 -5.46 10.77 1.00
N GLY A 37 -4.18 11.13 0.88
CA GLY A 37 -3.10 10.36 1.49
C GLY A 37 -3.05 10.44 3.00
N GLU A 38 -3.35 11.60 3.61
CA GLU A 38 -3.45 11.69 5.07
C GLU A 38 -4.66 10.89 5.60
N LEU A 39 -5.79 10.92 4.88
CA LEU A 39 -6.96 10.08 5.19
C LEU A 39 -6.66 8.57 5.11
N ALA A 40 -5.84 8.15 4.15
CA ALA A 40 -5.42 6.76 4.02
C ALA A 40 -4.49 6.34 5.19
N LEU A 41 -3.60 7.23 5.63
CA LEU A 41 -2.76 7.02 6.82
C LEU A 41 -3.59 6.99 8.11
N ASP A 42 -4.56 7.90 8.26
CA ASP A 42 -5.47 7.92 9.40
C ASP A 42 -6.30 6.63 9.45
N SER A 43 -6.73 6.12 8.29
CA SER A 43 -7.43 4.84 8.19
C SER A 43 -6.56 3.67 8.67
N LEU A 44 -5.25 3.65 8.34
CA LEU A 44 -4.30 2.67 8.89
C LEU A 44 -4.13 2.80 10.40
N GLY A 45 -4.06 4.04 10.89
CA GLY A 45 -4.00 4.33 12.33
C GLY A 45 -5.23 3.78 13.05
N LEU A 46 -6.41 3.99 12.48
CA LEU A 46 -7.68 3.49 13.02
C LEU A 46 -7.74 1.96 13.00
N MET A 47 -7.28 1.31 11.92
CA MET A 47 -7.19 -0.16 11.86
C MET A 47 -6.32 -0.71 13.00
N THR A 48 -5.21 -0.03 13.30
CA THR A 48 -4.32 -0.41 14.41
C THR A 48 -5.03 -0.27 15.76
N GLN A 49 -5.74 0.84 15.98
CA GLN A 49 -6.51 1.08 17.21
C GLN A 49 -7.66 0.08 17.40
N LEU A 50 -8.29 -0.34 16.30
CA LEU A 50 -9.39 -1.31 16.30
C LEU A 50 -8.92 -2.77 16.21
N HIS A 51 -7.60 -3.02 16.29
CA HIS A 51 -7.01 -4.36 16.15
C HIS A 51 -7.40 -5.09 14.87
N VAL A 52 -7.66 -4.34 13.78
CA VAL A 52 -7.95 -4.89 12.46
C VAL A 52 -6.62 -5.20 11.76
N MET A 53 -6.47 -6.45 11.32
CA MET A 53 -5.25 -6.91 10.65
C MET A 53 -5.07 -6.22 9.30
N ARG A 54 -3.91 -5.59 9.11
CA ARG A 54 -3.45 -5.01 7.84
C ARG A 54 -2.90 -6.14 6.95
N ASP A 55 -3.14 -6.04 5.65
CA ASP A 55 -2.67 -7.02 4.67
C ASP A 55 -2.08 -6.34 3.42
N GLY A 56 -1.55 -7.14 2.50
CA GLY A 56 -0.95 -6.63 1.26
C GLY A 56 -1.88 -5.74 0.44
N VAL A 57 -3.20 -6.04 0.42
CA VAL A 57 -4.20 -5.22 -0.25
C VAL A 57 -4.32 -3.84 0.42
N THR A 58 -4.39 -3.80 1.75
CA THR A 58 -4.43 -2.54 2.51
C THR A 58 -3.19 -1.71 2.26
N TYR A 59 -2.00 -2.32 2.30
CA TYR A 59 -0.74 -1.61 2.03
C TYR A 59 -0.68 -1.08 0.60
N ASN A 60 -1.03 -1.90 -0.39
CA ASN A 60 -1.11 -1.47 -1.79
C ASN A 60 -2.02 -0.25 -1.98
N ALA A 61 -3.23 -0.30 -1.41
CA ALA A 61 -4.20 0.78 -1.53
C ALA A 61 -3.69 2.08 -0.88
N VAL A 62 -3.02 1.99 0.27
CA VAL A 62 -2.45 3.16 0.91
C VAL A 62 -1.25 3.67 0.14
N LEU A 63 -0.33 2.81 -0.33
CA LEU A 63 0.86 3.22 -1.09
C LEU A 63 0.54 3.90 -2.42
N ASP A 64 -0.64 3.62 -2.99
CA ASP A 64 -1.18 4.32 -4.16
C ASP A 64 -1.76 5.71 -3.82
N ALA A 65 -2.11 5.96 -2.56
CA ALA A 65 -2.61 7.25 -2.14
C ALA A 65 -1.50 8.32 -2.18
N ALA A 66 -1.93 9.56 -2.36
CA ALA A 66 -1.01 10.69 -2.46
C ALA A 66 -0.69 11.30 -1.09
N PHE A 67 0.39 10.83 -0.48
CA PHE A 67 0.97 11.38 0.74
C PHE A 67 2.49 11.47 0.62
N ASP A 68 3.10 12.06 1.65
CA ASP A 68 4.53 12.30 1.79
C ASP A 68 5.42 11.11 1.37
N LYS A 69 6.45 11.40 0.57
CA LYS A 69 7.36 10.39 0.00
C LYS A 69 8.12 9.62 1.07
N ARG A 70 8.55 10.29 2.15
CA ARG A 70 9.32 9.64 3.22
C ARG A 70 8.43 8.68 3.99
N ARG A 71 7.21 9.08 4.33
CA ARG A 71 6.20 8.20 4.94
C ARG A 71 5.86 7.02 4.03
N ARG A 72 5.77 7.24 2.71
CA ARG A 72 5.49 6.18 1.75
C ARG A 72 6.59 5.12 1.68
N SER A 73 7.86 5.53 1.67
CA SER A 73 8.98 4.59 1.77
C SER A 73 8.96 3.81 3.09
N ALA A 74 8.75 4.48 4.22
CA ALA A 74 8.69 3.81 5.52
C ALA A 74 7.54 2.77 5.59
N LEU A 75 6.39 3.09 5.00
CA LEU A 75 5.26 2.16 4.93
C LEU A 75 5.54 0.94 4.05
N PHE A 76 6.26 1.13 2.94
CA PHE A 76 6.69 0.03 2.09
C PHE A 76 7.69 -0.88 2.81
N ASP A 77 8.63 -0.31 3.56
CA ASP A 77 9.59 -1.07 4.37
C ASP A 77 8.91 -1.85 5.49
N GLU A 78 7.92 -1.24 6.15
CA GLU A 78 7.08 -1.93 7.14
C GLU A 78 6.34 -3.12 6.50
N ALA A 79 5.69 -2.92 5.35
CA ALA A 79 4.96 -3.98 4.65
C ALA A 79 5.88 -5.14 4.24
N ARG A 80 7.10 -4.85 3.78
CA ARG A 80 8.12 -5.87 3.49
C ARG A 80 8.56 -6.61 4.75
N GLY A 81 8.85 -5.88 5.83
CA GLY A 81 9.27 -6.45 7.11
C GLY A 81 8.23 -7.37 7.73
N LEU A 82 6.95 -7.10 7.48
CA LEU A 82 5.82 -7.94 7.88
C LEU A 82 5.51 -9.09 6.90
N GLY A 83 6.25 -9.20 5.80
CA GLY A 83 6.09 -10.28 4.83
C GLY A 83 4.86 -10.15 3.92
N HIS A 84 4.29 -8.95 3.76
CA HIS A 84 3.12 -8.73 2.90
C HIS A 84 3.46 -8.73 1.39
N PHE A 85 4.74 -8.66 1.03
CA PHE A 85 5.22 -8.76 -0.35
C PHE A 85 6.19 -9.94 -0.53
N PRO A 86 5.73 -11.18 -0.32
CA PRO A 86 6.61 -12.35 -0.26
C PRO A 86 7.22 -12.72 -1.62
N MET A 87 6.60 -12.27 -2.72
CA MET A 87 7.01 -12.66 -4.07
C MET A 87 8.19 -11.85 -4.62
N LEU A 88 8.53 -10.70 -4.02
CA LEU A 88 9.48 -9.72 -4.56
C LEU A 88 10.78 -10.34 -5.09
N LEU A 89 11.38 -11.26 -4.33
CA LEU A 89 12.63 -11.95 -4.68
C LEU A 89 12.45 -13.48 -4.78
N GLN A 90 11.23 -13.97 -5.03
CA GLN A 90 10.95 -15.42 -5.05
C GLN A 90 11.82 -16.18 -6.07
N ARG A 91 12.19 -15.53 -7.17
CA ARG A 91 13.03 -16.09 -8.24
C ARG A 91 14.52 -15.77 -8.08
N GLY A 92 14.92 -15.24 -6.91
CA GLY A 92 16.27 -14.80 -6.61
C GLY A 92 16.50 -13.33 -6.93
N ASP A 93 17.62 -12.82 -6.44
CA ASP A 93 17.93 -11.39 -6.37
C ASP A 93 18.05 -10.70 -7.75
N SER A 94 18.30 -11.45 -8.83
CA SER A 94 18.36 -10.95 -10.20
C SER A 94 16.99 -10.74 -10.87
N PHE A 95 15.89 -11.16 -10.22
CA PHE A 95 14.54 -11.06 -10.76
C PHE A 95 13.57 -10.46 -9.74
N LEU A 96 13.06 -9.26 -10.05
CA LEU A 96 12.04 -8.59 -9.26
C LEU A 96 10.64 -8.94 -9.76
N GLU A 97 9.83 -9.56 -8.90
CA GLU A 97 8.43 -9.91 -9.20
C GLU A 97 7.49 -8.80 -8.70
N LEU A 98 6.60 -8.31 -9.58
CA LEU A 98 5.71 -7.18 -9.30
C LEU A 98 4.21 -7.51 -9.38
N HIS A 99 3.83 -8.74 -9.71
CA HIS A 99 2.45 -9.10 -10.10
C HIS A 99 1.37 -8.74 -9.06
N ASP A 100 1.66 -8.84 -7.76
CA ASP A 100 0.70 -8.57 -6.69
C ASP A 100 0.82 -7.15 -6.10
N LEU A 101 1.64 -6.29 -6.71
CA LEU A 101 1.84 -4.92 -6.26
C LEU A 101 0.92 -3.97 -7.01
N SER A 102 0.41 -2.99 -6.29
CA SER A 102 -0.17 -1.81 -6.94
C SER A 102 0.91 -0.96 -7.61
N CYS A 103 0.53 0.01 -8.43
CA CYS A 103 1.49 0.87 -9.12
C CYS A 103 2.41 1.63 -8.15
N GLY A 104 1.85 2.18 -7.07
CA GLY A 104 2.61 2.89 -6.04
C GLY A 104 3.58 1.98 -5.31
N ALA A 105 3.16 0.76 -4.97
CA ALA A 105 4.02 -0.23 -4.34
C ALA A 105 5.10 -0.75 -5.30
N ALA A 106 4.77 -0.94 -6.58
CA ALA A 106 5.71 -1.38 -7.62
C ALA A 106 6.85 -0.38 -7.86
N VAL A 107 6.55 0.92 -7.88
CA VAL A 107 7.59 1.97 -8.00
C VAL A 107 8.57 1.91 -6.84
N LEU A 108 8.06 1.71 -5.61
CA LEU A 108 8.91 1.58 -4.42
C LEU A 108 9.71 0.28 -4.43
N ALA A 109 9.11 -0.82 -4.89
CA ALA A 109 9.78 -2.10 -5.05
C ALA A 109 10.94 -2.02 -6.04
N VAL A 110 10.73 -1.42 -7.22
CA VAL A 110 11.79 -1.20 -8.22
C VAL A 110 12.89 -0.32 -7.64
N ARG A 111 12.52 0.77 -6.96
CA ARG A 111 13.48 1.67 -6.34
C ARG A 111 14.33 0.96 -5.30
N TRP A 112 13.70 0.24 -4.36
CA TRP A 112 14.38 -0.54 -3.34
C TRP A 112 15.31 -1.59 -3.96
N TRP A 113 14.84 -2.31 -4.98
CA TRP A 113 15.63 -3.33 -5.64
C TRP A 113 16.89 -2.76 -6.30
N LEU A 114 16.77 -1.62 -6.99
CA LEU A 114 17.90 -0.93 -7.62
C LEU A 114 18.87 -0.29 -6.60
N GLU A 115 18.36 0.25 -5.49
CA GLU A 115 19.17 0.93 -4.48
C GLU A 115 19.85 -0.05 -3.52
N GLU A 116 19.25 -1.20 -3.24
CA GLU A 116 19.71 -2.10 -2.17
C GLU A 116 20.03 -3.53 -2.59
N VAL A 117 19.35 -4.10 -3.58
CA VAL A 117 19.53 -5.51 -3.95
C VAL A 117 20.57 -5.64 -5.06
N ILE A 118 20.39 -4.92 -6.15
CA ILE A 118 21.31 -4.95 -7.30
C ILE A 118 22.75 -4.61 -6.93
N PRO A 119 23.05 -3.59 -6.10
CA PRO A 119 24.44 -3.28 -5.75
C PRO A 119 25.13 -4.35 -4.89
N ARG A 120 24.40 -5.35 -4.39
CA ARG A 120 24.91 -6.45 -3.58
C ARG A 120 25.12 -7.75 -4.37
N LEU A 121 24.65 -7.80 -5.62
CA LEU A 121 24.86 -8.91 -6.56
C LEU A 121 26.29 -8.89 -7.12
#